data_AF-A0A3D3NSK6-F1
#
_entry.id   AF-A0A3D3NSK6-F1
#
_cell.length_a   1.000
_cell.length_b   1.000
_cell.length_c   1.000
_cell.angle_alpha   90.00
_cell.angle_beta   90.00
_cell.angle_gamma   90.00
#
_symmetry.space_group_name_H-M   'P 1'
#
loop_
_entity.id
_entity.type
_entity.pdbx_description
1 polymer ?
#
loop_
_entity_poly.entity_id
_entity_poly.type
_entity_poly.pdbx_seq_one_letter_code
_entity_poly.pdbx_strand_id
1 'polypeptide(L)'
;LVSARADRIVLVAGGARDATGVPALEAALKEPFGTEFDTAGNTWIVEMVSGNRLLKVDASGLLTHAAGQLKAGFSGDGGPALQAQFNGPHNLAVLPGGDILIGDTWNGRVRK
;
A
#
# COMPACT_ATOMS: atom_id res chain seq x y z
N LEU A 1 5.13 20.54 -19.75
CA LEU A 1 4.72 20.59 -18.34
C LEU A 1 3.21 20.47 -18.28
N VAL A 2 2.68 19.25 -18.11
CA VAL A 2 1.23 19.06 -17.93
C VAL A 2 0.95 19.45 -16.49
N SER A 3 0.28 20.58 -16.27
CA SER A 3 -0.14 20.97 -14.92
C SER A 3 -1.11 19.92 -14.40
N ALA A 4 -0.86 19.35 -13.23
CA ALA A 4 -1.89 18.60 -12.51
C ALA A 4 -3.07 19.55 -12.28
N ARG A 5 -4.19 19.31 -12.97
CA ARG A 5 -5.47 19.99 -12.68
C ARG A 5 -6.32 18.98 -11.94
N ALA A 6 -6.54 19.22 -10.65
CA ALA A 6 -7.58 18.55 -9.89
C ALA A 6 -8.82 19.46 -9.89
N ASP A 7 -9.71 19.26 -10.85
CA ASP A 7 -11.01 19.93 -10.93
C ASP A 7 -12.12 19.15 -10.20
N ARG A 8 -11.85 17.90 -9.81
CA ARG A 8 -12.76 17.02 -9.08
C ARG A 8 -12.03 16.09 -8.12
N ILE A 9 -12.71 15.74 -7.02
CA ILE A 9 -12.34 14.64 -6.13
C ILE A 9 -13.02 13.36 -6.66
N VAL A 10 -12.26 12.29 -6.83
CA VAL A 10 -12.76 10.98 -7.27
C VAL A 10 -12.27 9.91 -6.29
N LEU A 11 -13.16 9.00 -5.93
CA LEU A 11 -12.80 7.83 -5.13
C LEU A 11 -11.99 6.85 -6.01
N VAL A 12 -10.80 6.46 -5.55
CA VAL A 12 -9.92 5.50 -6.24
C VAL A 12 -9.96 4.12 -5.57
N ALA A 13 -9.98 4.10 -4.24
CA ALA A 13 -10.06 2.89 -3.44
C ALA A 13 -10.78 3.19 -2.12
N GLY A 14 -11.50 2.20 -1.60
CA GLY A 14 -12.26 2.30 -0.35
C GLY A 14 -13.73 1.95 -0.55
N GLY A 15 -14.15 0.85 0.07
CA GLY A 15 -15.52 0.34 0.10
C GLY A 15 -15.78 -0.42 1.40
N ALA A 16 -16.65 -1.42 1.36
CA ALA A 16 -17.11 -2.14 2.56
C ALA A 16 -16.69 -3.62 2.62
N ARG A 17 -16.12 -4.19 1.56
CA ARG A 17 -15.75 -5.61 1.50
C ARG A 17 -14.35 -5.82 2.07
N ASP A 18 -14.20 -6.47 3.22
CA ASP A 18 -12.88 -6.85 3.77
C ASP A 18 -12.30 -8.04 2.99
N ALA A 19 -11.89 -7.78 1.74
CA ALA A 19 -11.37 -8.78 0.80
C ALA A 19 -10.32 -8.15 -0.13
N THR A 20 -9.39 -8.99 -0.60
CA THR A 20 -8.46 -8.66 -1.70
C THR A 20 -8.83 -9.47 -2.94
N GLY A 21 -8.29 -9.08 -4.11
CA GLY A 21 -8.69 -9.64 -5.40
C GLY A 21 -10.07 -9.16 -5.86
N VAL A 22 -10.50 -8.00 -5.36
CA VAL A 22 -11.78 -7.35 -5.70
C VAL A 22 -11.51 -5.94 -6.26
N PRO A 23 -12.48 -5.32 -6.95
CA PRO A 23 -12.34 -3.93 -7.38
C PRO A 23 -12.02 -3.01 -6.20
N ALA A 24 -11.09 -2.07 -6.39
CA ALA A 24 -10.60 -1.20 -5.33
C ALA A 24 -11.70 -0.34 -4.69
N LEU A 25 -12.74 0.00 -5.45
CA LEU A 25 -13.91 0.74 -4.97
C LEU A 25 -14.83 -0.08 -4.05
N GLU A 26 -14.65 -1.40 -4.01
CA GLU A 26 -15.42 -2.27 -3.14
C GLU A 26 -14.64 -2.70 -1.89
N ALA A 27 -13.31 -2.70 -1.97
CA ALA A 27 -12.42 -3.16 -0.91
C ALA A 27 -12.40 -2.22 0.30
N ALA A 28 -12.62 -2.75 1.50
CA ALA A 28 -12.43 -2.03 2.75
C ALA A 28 -10.94 -1.79 3.01
N LEU A 29 -10.58 -0.53 3.23
CA LEU A 29 -9.24 -0.13 3.66
C LEU A 29 -9.21 0.07 5.19
N LYS A 30 -8.07 -0.25 5.79
CA LYS A 30 -7.80 -0.17 7.24
C LYS A 30 -6.77 0.92 7.50
N GLU A 31 -7.23 2.14 7.74
CA GLU A 31 -6.37 3.32 7.95
C GLU A 31 -5.29 3.47 6.87
N PRO A 32 -5.69 3.67 5.60
CA PRO A 32 -4.74 3.98 4.54
C PRO A 32 -4.06 5.31 4.88
N PHE A 33 -2.73 5.34 4.79
CA PHE A 33 -1.93 6.50 5.18
C PHE A 33 -1.17 7.10 4.00
N GLY A 34 -0.17 6.38 3.49
CA GLY A 34 0.65 6.80 2.35
C GLY A 34 0.18 6.16 1.06
N THR A 35 0.29 6.91 -0.04
CA THR A 35 0.04 6.39 -1.39
C THR A 35 1.10 6.87 -2.38
N GLU A 36 1.55 5.99 -3.27
CA GLU A 36 2.46 6.32 -4.37
C GLU A 36 2.04 5.65 -5.67
N PHE A 37 2.56 6.16 -6.79
CA PHE A 37 2.24 5.65 -8.13
C PHE A 37 3.49 5.14 -8.83
N ASP A 38 3.36 4.03 -9.55
CA ASP A 38 4.42 3.54 -10.44
C ASP A 38 4.18 3.92 -11.90
N THR A 39 5.21 3.76 -12.74
CA THR A 39 5.13 4.08 -14.18
C THR A 39 4.24 3.12 -14.97
N ALA A 40 3.81 2.00 -14.37
CA ALA A 40 2.84 1.09 -14.96
C ALA A 40 1.39 1.50 -14.64
N GLY A 41 1.19 2.60 -13.92
CA GLY A 41 -0.13 3.11 -13.55
C GLY A 41 -0.75 2.41 -12.34
N ASN A 42 0.03 1.66 -11.56
CA ASN A 42 -0.47 1.09 -10.31
C ASN A 42 -0.42 2.14 -9.19
N THR A 43 -1.39 2.07 -8.29
CA THR A 43 -1.40 2.82 -7.03
C THR A 43 -1.01 1.89 -5.89
N TRP A 44 -0.03 2.29 -5.11
CA TRP A 44 0.44 1.57 -3.93
C TRP A 44 -0.07 2.29 -2.69
N ILE A 45 -0.62 1.54 -1.74
CA ILE A 45 -1.28 2.10 -0.55
C ILE A 45 -0.71 1.38 0.66
N VAL A 46 -0.20 2.13 1.63
CA VAL A 46 0.20 1.57 2.92
C VAL A 46 -0.91 1.79 3.95
N GLU A 47 -1.25 0.73 4.66
CA GLU A 47 -2.17 0.76 5.79
C GLU A 47 -1.38 0.68 7.08
N MET A 48 -1.54 1.69 7.95
CA MET A 48 -0.60 1.94 9.04
C MET A 48 -0.91 1.10 10.28
N VAL A 49 -1.93 1.44 11.07
CA VAL A 49 -2.08 0.87 12.42
C VAL A 49 -2.95 -0.37 12.42
N SER A 50 -4.16 -0.30 11.88
CA SER A 50 -5.09 -1.44 11.84
C SER A 50 -4.83 -2.40 10.68
N GLY A 51 -4.15 -1.95 9.63
CA GLY A 51 -3.80 -2.79 8.48
C GLY A 51 -2.38 -3.36 8.48
N ASN A 52 -1.36 -2.66 8.99
CA ASN A 52 0.07 -3.05 8.96
C ASN A 52 0.48 -3.79 7.67
N ARG A 53 0.11 -3.26 6.50
CA ARG A 53 0.30 -3.92 5.21
C ARG A 53 0.47 -2.94 4.05
N LEU A 54 1.01 -3.45 2.96
CA LEU A 54 1.05 -2.80 1.67
C LEU A 54 0.00 -3.42 0.74
N LEU A 55 -0.77 -2.57 0.08
CA LEU A 55 -1.74 -2.91 -0.94
C LEU A 55 -1.31 -2.34 -2.29
N LYS A 56 -1.75 -2.99 -3.36
CA LYS A 56 -1.59 -2.55 -4.74
C LYS A 56 -2.96 -2.49 -5.40
N VAL A 57 -3.29 -1.35 -6.01
CA VAL A 57 -4.35 -1.22 -7.00
C VAL A 57 -3.69 -1.19 -8.37
N ASP A 58 -3.98 -2.16 -9.21
CA ASP A 58 -3.43 -2.18 -10.56
C ASP A 58 -4.14 -1.22 -11.52
N ALA A 59 -3.59 -1.03 -12.72
CA ALA A 59 -4.19 -0.17 -13.75
C ALA A 59 -5.60 -0.60 -14.21
N SER A 60 -6.05 -1.82 -13.90
CA SER A 60 -7.41 -2.28 -14.15
C SER A 60 -8.38 -1.96 -13.00
N GLY A 61 -7.86 -1.44 -11.88
CA GLY A 61 -8.63 -1.12 -10.67
C GLY A 61 -8.77 -2.29 -9.70
N LEU A 62 -8.00 -3.38 -9.85
CA LEU A 62 -8.03 -4.52 -8.94
C LEU A 62 -7.14 -4.27 -7.72
N LEU A 63 -7.68 -4.45 -6.51
CA LEU A 63 -6.92 -4.32 -5.27
C LEU A 63 -6.36 -5.67 -4.81
N THR A 64 -5.06 -5.73 -4.52
CA THR A 64 -4.35 -6.93 -4.06
C THR A 64 -3.48 -6.64 -2.83
N HIS A 65 -3.27 -7.67 -2.01
CA HIS A 65 -2.36 -7.62 -0.85
C HIS A 65 -0.94 -7.91 -1.32
N ALA A 66 -0.03 -6.95 -1.13
CA ALA A 66 1.33 -7.05 -1.66
C ALA A 66 2.37 -7.44 -0.60
N ALA A 67 2.24 -6.94 0.63
CA ALA A 67 3.16 -7.25 1.72
C ALA A 67 2.52 -7.03 3.10
N GLY A 68 3.05 -7.67 4.14
CA GLY A 68 2.53 -7.55 5.51
C GLY A 68 1.60 -8.70 5.90
N GLN A 69 1.27 -8.77 7.19
CA GLN A 69 0.46 -9.85 7.78
C GLN A 69 -0.76 -9.36 8.57
N LEU A 70 -1.20 -8.10 8.40
CA LEU A 70 -2.30 -7.54 9.19
C LEU A 70 -2.08 -7.58 10.72
N LYS A 71 -0.82 -7.70 11.14
CA LYS A 71 -0.41 -7.82 12.53
C LYS A 71 0.88 -7.04 12.75
N ALA A 72 0.85 -6.14 13.74
CA ALA A 72 2.01 -5.40 14.18
C ALA A 72 3.13 -6.34 14.66
N GLY A 73 4.36 -6.10 14.23
CA GLY A 73 5.54 -6.86 14.64
C GLY A 73 6.78 -6.55 13.80
N PHE A 74 7.86 -7.28 14.03
CA PHE A 74 9.08 -7.19 13.24
C PHE A 74 9.58 -8.60 12.90
N SER A 75 9.43 -9.00 11.64
CA SER A 75 9.93 -10.27 11.11
C SER A 75 9.93 -10.27 9.57
N GLY A 76 10.54 -11.30 8.97
CA GLY A 76 10.45 -11.60 7.54
C GLY A 76 11.48 -10.92 6.63
N ASP A 77 12.44 -10.18 7.17
CA ASP A 77 13.56 -9.66 6.37
C ASP A 77 14.33 -10.82 5.70
N GLY A 78 14.57 -10.70 4.39
CA GLY A 78 15.17 -11.74 3.57
C GLY A 78 14.21 -12.85 3.12
N GLY A 79 12.94 -12.80 3.54
CA GLY A 79 11.89 -13.74 3.16
C GLY A 79 10.80 -13.15 2.25
N PRO A 80 9.71 -13.89 2.01
CA PRO A 80 8.59 -13.40 1.21
C PRO A 80 7.89 -12.18 1.84
N ALA A 81 7.55 -11.18 1.03
CA ALA A 81 6.93 -9.93 1.51
C ALA A 81 5.59 -10.14 2.24
N LEU A 82 4.78 -11.12 1.81
CA LEU A 82 3.53 -11.51 2.47
C LEU A 82 3.74 -12.19 3.84
N GLN A 83 4.98 -12.58 4.15
CA GLN A 83 5.36 -13.11 5.46
C GLN A 83 6.07 -12.07 6.32
N ALA A 84 6.28 -10.84 5.85
CA ALA A 84 6.81 -9.77 6.68
C ALA A 84 5.77 -9.28 7.68
N GLN A 85 6.22 -8.91 8.87
CA GLN A 85 5.42 -8.11 9.81
C GLN A 85 5.99 -6.70 9.85
N PHE A 86 5.11 -5.71 9.68
CA PHE A 86 5.40 -4.28 9.86
C PHE A 86 4.81 -3.82 11.19
N ASN A 87 5.23 -2.65 11.66
CA ASN A 87 4.70 -2.00 12.85
C ASN A 87 4.54 -0.50 12.59
N GLY A 88 3.31 -0.08 12.29
CA GLY A 88 3.01 1.28 11.88
C GLY A 88 3.77 1.72 10.61
N PRO A 89 3.70 0.98 9.50
CA PRO A 89 4.28 1.43 8.24
C PRO A 89 3.54 2.70 7.77
N HIS A 90 4.27 3.80 7.62
CA HIS A 90 3.67 5.14 7.51
C HIS A 90 3.62 5.66 6.07
N ASN A 91 4.78 5.71 5.42
CA ASN A 91 4.88 6.18 4.03
C ASN A 91 5.66 5.17 3.19
N LEU A 92 5.54 5.29 1.87
CA LEU A 92 6.31 4.49 0.93
C LEU A 92 6.91 5.36 -0.19
N ALA A 93 7.87 4.80 -0.92
CA ALA A 93 8.42 5.38 -2.13
C ALA A 93 8.60 4.28 -3.18
N VAL A 94 8.13 4.51 -4.40
CA VAL A 94 8.38 3.62 -5.54
C VAL A 94 9.66 4.06 -6.22
N LEU A 95 10.65 3.16 -6.32
CA LEU A 95 11.91 3.40 -7.00
C LEU A 95 11.77 3.20 -8.52
N PRO A 96 12.65 3.79 -9.35
CA PRO A 96 12.61 3.62 -10.81
C PRO A 96 12.66 2.16 -11.31
N GLY A 97 13.21 1.24 -10.50
CA GLY A 97 13.25 -0.20 -10.80
C GLY A 97 11.98 -0.97 -10.42
N GLY A 98 10.97 -0.31 -9.83
CA GLY A 98 9.74 -0.93 -9.34
C GLY A 98 9.82 -1.45 -7.89
N ASP A 99 11.00 -1.43 -7.27
CA ASP A 99 11.18 -1.69 -5.84
C ASP A 99 10.44 -0.64 -5.00
N ILE A 100 9.92 -1.03 -3.83
CA ILE A 100 9.16 -0.14 -2.95
C ILE A 100 9.86 -0.03 -1.61
N LEU A 101 10.24 1.18 -1.23
CA LEU A 101 10.72 1.45 0.12
C LEU A 101 9.54 1.77 1.03
N ILE A 102 9.48 1.17 2.22
CA ILE A 102 8.43 1.38 3.23
C ILE A 102 9.09 1.88 4.52
N GLY A 103 8.58 3.00 5.04
CA GLY A 103 8.94 3.50 6.37
C GLY A 103 8.20 2.72 7.47
N ASP A 104 8.81 1.66 7.98
CA ASP A 104 8.33 0.81 9.07
C ASP A 104 8.58 1.50 10.42
N THR A 105 7.74 2.49 10.71
CA THR A 105 8.07 3.64 11.57
C THR A 105 8.27 3.25 13.02
N TRP A 106 7.40 2.41 13.59
CA TRP A 106 7.53 2.00 14.99
C TRP A 106 8.56 0.88 15.18
N ASN A 107 9.00 0.27 14.09
CA ASN A 107 10.19 -0.58 14.08
C ASN A 107 11.49 0.22 13.85
N GLY A 108 11.42 1.53 13.59
CA GLY A 108 12.60 2.37 13.33
C GLY A 108 13.39 1.96 12.09
N ARG A 109 12.71 1.49 11.04
CA ARG A 109 13.34 0.90 9.84
C ARG A 109 12.78 1.48 8.54
N VAL A 110 13.60 1.43 7.49
CA VAL A 110 13.16 1.53 6.10
C VAL A 110 13.41 0.16 5.46
N ARG A 111 12.39 -0.42 4.84
CA ARG A 111 12.42 -1.78 4.28
C ARG A 111 12.08 -1.76 2.79
N LYS A 112 12.55 -2.73 2.02
CA LYS A 112 12.36 -2.84 0.57
C LYS A 112 11.65 -4.16 0.24
#